data_AF-A0A1Z5J208-F1
#
_entry.id   AF-A0A1Z5J208-F1
#
_cell.length_a   1.000
_cell.length_b   1.000
_cell.length_c   1.000
_cell.angle_alpha   90.00
_cell.angle_beta   90.00
_cell.angle_gamma   90.00
#
_symmetry.space_group_name_H-M   'P 1'
#
loop_
_entity.id
_entity.type
_entity.pdbx_description
1 polymer ?
#
loop_
_entity_poly.entity_id
_entity_poly.type
_entity_poly.pdbx_seq_one_letter_code
_entity_poly.pdbx_strand_id
1 'polypeptide(L)'
;MLLDNSEIETIAVQLVDVNESQMTAKTENNDLIQIKPSGVTKEDKSFWQSMKDIAKAKIWLPVTKGTHQLLQYDWLSATPSI
;
A
#
# COMPACT_ATOMS: atom_id res chain seq x y z
N MET A 1 8.15 -15.30 26.70
CA MET A 1 7.49 -13.98 26.58
C MET A 1 7.00 -13.88 25.15
N LEU A 2 5.71 -13.67 24.96
CA LEU A 2 5.07 -13.54 23.65
C LEU A 2 5.63 -12.29 23.00
N LEU A 3 6.17 -12.43 21.79
CA LEU A 3 6.70 -11.31 21.01
C LEU A 3 5.59 -10.28 20.81
N ASP A 4 5.88 -9.03 21.14
CA ASP A 4 4.99 -7.89 20.94
C ASP A 4 4.55 -7.83 19.48
N ASN A 5 3.41 -8.44 19.20
CA ASN A 5 2.71 -8.32 17.94
C ASN A 5 2.04 -6.95 17.99
N SER A 6 2.81 -5.89 17.77
CA SER A 6 2.27 -4.55 17.55
C SER A 6 1.36 -4.65 16.35
N GLU A 7 0.06 -4.84 16.60
CA GLU A 7 -0.96 -5.02 15.57
C GLU A 7 -0.87 -3.81 14.64
N ILE A 8 -0.26 -4.00 13.48
CA ILE A 8 -0.22 -2.96 12.45
C ILE A 8 -1.66 -2.84 11.98
N GLU A 9 -2.40 -1.86 12.52
CA GLU A 9 -3.75 -1.57 12.09
C GLU A 9 -3.72 -1.24 10.59
N THR A 10 -4.36 -2.09 9.80
CA THR A 10 -4.49 -1.93 8.35
C THR A 10 -5.92 -1.55 8.01
N ILE A 11 -6.07 -0.72 6.99
CA ILE A 11 -7.36 -0.33 6.42
C ILE A 11 -7.38 -0.70 4.94
N ALA A 12 -8.53 -1.14 4.44
CA ALA A 12 -8.71 -1.42 3.03
C ALA A 12 -8.96 -0.11 2.26
N VAL A 13 -8.23 0.09 1.17
CA VAL A 13 -8.36 1.27 0.31
C VAL A 13 -8.31 0.89 -1.16
N GLN A 14 -8.97 1.67 -2.00
CA GLN A 14 -8.95 1.52 -3.44
C GLN A 14 -8.15 2.67 -4.06
N LEU A 15 -7.14 2.35 -4.87
CA LEU A 15 -6.39 3.37 -5.61
C LEU A 15 -7.31 4.06 -6.62
N VAL A 16 -7.34 5.40 -6.58
CA VAL A 16 -8.14 6.22 -7.50
C VAL A 16 -7.27 7.05 -8.44
N ASP A 17 -6.06 7.41 -8.02
CA ASP A 17 -5.08 8.09 -8.86
C ASP A 17 -3.66 7.64 -8.51
N VAL A 18 -2.80 7.52 -9.54
CA VAL A 18 -1.43 7.03 -9.42
C VAL A 18 -0.54 7.82 -10.38
N ASN A 19 0.45 8.52 -9.84
CA ASN A 19 1.52 9.17 -10.60
C ASN A 19 2.90 8.78 -10.05
N GLU A 20 3.97 9.17 -10.73
CA GLU A 20 5.35 8.76 -10.45
C GLU A 20 5.94 9.36 -9.16
N SER A 21 5.12 9.92 -8.28
CA SER A 21 5.54 10.48 -7.00
C SER A 21 4.60 10.16 -5.83
N GLN A 22 3.31 9.92 -6.10
CA GLN A 22 2.30 9.70 -5.07
C GLN A 22 1.11 8.93 -5.62
N MET A 23 0.34 8.35 -4.71
CA MET A 23 -0.92 7.68 -4.99
C MET A 23 -2.03 8.28 -4.13
N THR A 24 -3.22 8.41 -4.70
CA THR A 24 -4.43 8.76 -3.96
C THR A 24 -5.31 7.53 -3.90
N ALA A 25 -5.76 7.21 -2.69
CA ALA A 25 -6.64 6.08 -2.46
C ALA A 25 -7.90 6.53 -1.72
N LYS A 26 -8.94 5.72 -1.85
CA LYS A 26 -10.24 5.94 -1.24
C LYS A 26 -10.52 4.81 -0.25
N THR A 27 -10.91 5.15 0.97
CA THR A 27 -11.31 4.18 2.01
C THR A 27 -12.73 3.66 1.77
N GLU A 28 -13.10 2.61 2.51
CA GLU A 28 -14.49 2.10 2.54
C GLU A 28 -15.52 3.19 2.92
N ASN A 29 -15.11 4.12 3.77
CA ASN A 29 -15.94 5.25 4.22
C ASN A 29 -15.97 6.41 3.23
N ASN A 30 -15.39 6.23 2.03
CA ASN A 30 -15.36 7.25 0.98
C ASN A 30 -14.39 8.41 1.27
N ASP A 31 -13.52 8.27 2.27
CA ASP A 31 -12.46 9.24 2.58
C ASP A 31 -11.29 9.09 1.60
N LEU A 32 -10.68 10.21 1.21
CA LEU A 32 -9.50 10.20 0.36
C LEU A 32 -8.24 10.31 1.22
N ILE A 33 -7.32 9.36 1.01
CA ILE A 33 -6.00 9.35 1.65
C ILE A 33 -4.91 9.47 0.59
N GLN A 34 -3.79 10.07 0.96
CA GLN A 34 -2.61 10.18 0.13
C GLN A 34 -1.54 9.20 0.62
N ILE A 35 -1.11 8.33 -0.27
CA ILE A 35 -0.09 7.31 -0.01
C ILE A 35 1.19 7.77 -0.68
N LYS A 36 2.26 7.90 0.12
CA LYS A 36 3.61 8.19 -0.38
C LYS A 36 4.45 6.93 -0.24
N PRO A 37 4.85 6.29 -1.35
CA PRO A 37 5.68 5.09 -1.25
C PRO A 37 7.05 5.47 -0.70
N SER A 38 7.43 4.86 0.42
CA SER A 38 8.77 5.00 1.00
C SER A 38 9.73 4.04 0.29
N GLY A 39 10.78 4.57 -0.32
CA GLY A 39 11.85 3.75 -0.94
C GLY A 39 11.65 3.41 -2.43
N VAL A 40 10.54 3.83 -3.05
CA VAL A 40 10.36 3.72 -4.51
C VAL A 40 10.96 4.95 -5.19
N THR A 41 11.86 4.72 -6.14
CA THR A 41 12.39 5.81 -6.98
C THR A 41 11.39 6.16 -8.07
N LYS A 42 11.36 7.43 -8.50
CA LYS A 42 10.50 7.87 -9.61
C LYS A 42 10.79 7.12 -10.93
N GLU A 43 11.99 6.57 -11.04
CA GLU A 43 12.47 5.85 -12.21
C GLU A 43 12.02 4.39 -12.27
N ASP A 44 11.45 3.84 -11.18
CA ASP A 44 10.90 2.49 -11.17
C ASP A 44 9.55 2.43 -11.90
N LYS A 45 9.64 2.43 -13.24
CA LYS A 45 8.47 2.40 -14.14
C LYS A 45 7.61 1.17 -13.93
N SER A 46 8.21 0.02 -13.59
CA SER A 46 7.49 -1.23 -13.39
C SER A 46 6.58 -1.17 -12.17
N PHE A 47 7.08 -0.59 -11.06
CA PHE A 47 6.26 -0.33 -9.88
C PHE A 47 5.06 0.57 -10.21
N TRP A 48 5.31 1.73 -10.83
CA TRP A 48 4.25 2.69 -11.14
C TRP A 48 3.24 2.15 -12.13
N GLN A 49 3.68 1.36 -13.11
CA GLN A 49 2.78 0.69 -14.04
C GLN A 49 1.90 -0.32 -13.31
N SER A 50 2.47 -1.12 -12.41
CA SER A 50 1.71 -2.08 -11.59
C SER A 50 0.64 -1.39 -10.75
N MET A 51 0.98 -0.25 -10.12
CA MET A 51 0.01 0.54 -9.34
C MET A 51 -1.10 1.13 -10.21
N LYS A 52 -0.78 1.61 -11.42
CA LYS A 52 -1.78 2.06 -12.40
C LYS A 52 -2.71 0.93 -12.83
N ASP A 53 -2.17 -0.27 -13.05
CA ASP A 53 -2.96 -1.43 -13.43
C ASP A 53 -3.88 -1.91 -12.30
N ILE A 54 -3.40 -1.90 -11.05
CA ILE A 54 -4.20 -2.17 -9.85
C ILE A 54 -5.34 -1.15 -9.70
N ALA A 55 -5.05 0.14 -9.87
CA ALA A 55 -6.06 1.21 -9.82
C ALA A 55 -7.12 1.02 -10.91
N LYS A 56 -6.68 0.69 -12.14
CA LYS A 56 -7.59 0.40 -13.28
C LYS A 56 -8.46 -0.84 -13.02
N ALA A 57 -7.90 -1.86 -12.38
CA ALA A 57 -8.62 -3.08 -11.99
C ALA A 57 -9.55 -2.87 -10.78
N LYS A 58 -9.52 -1.70 -10.12
CA LYS A 58 -10.34 -1.37 -8.94
C LYS A 58 -10.16 -2.35 -7.78
N ILE A 59 -8.96 -2.91 -7.65
CA ILE A 59 -8.62 -3.84 -6.59
C ILE A 59 -8.45 -3.06 -5.27
N TRP A 60 -8.94 -3.64 -4.18
CA TRP A 60 -8.75 -3.12 -2.83
C TRP A 60 -7.40 -3.59 -2.27
N LEU A 61 -6.64 -2.66 -1.70
CA LEU A 61 -5.33 -2.89 -1.09
C LEU A 61 -5.40 -2.60 0.41
N PRO A 62 -4.77 -3.41 1.27
CA PRO A 62 -4.54 -3.05 2.66
C PRO A 62 -3.43 -1.99 2.75
N VAL A 63 -3.61 -0.96 3.55
CA VAL A 63 -2.58 0.04 3.88
C VAL A 63 -2.53 0.28 5.38
N THR A 64 -1.36 0.67 5.89
CA THR A 64 -1.21 0.99 7.31
C THR A 64 -2.00 2.26 7.67
N LYS A 65 -2.83 2.19 8.71
CA LYS A 65 -3.66 3.31 9.16
C LYS A 65 -2.83 4.49 9.68
N GLY A 66 -1.64 4.23 10.21
CA GLY A 66 -0.77 5.24 10.81
C GLY A 66 0.16 5.96 9.82
N THR A 67 0.80 5.21 8.92
CA THR A 67 1.79 5.79 7.99
C THR A 67 1.25 6.00 6.58
N HIS A 68 0.07 5.46 6.26
CA HIS A 68 -0.48 5.42 4.90
C HIS A 68 0.57 4.98 3.88
N GLN A 69 1.38 4.00 4.28
CA GLN A 69 2.38 3.37 3.44
C GLN A 69 1.84 2.02 2.99
N LEU A 70 2.22 1.61 1.79
CA LEU A 70 2.12 0.20 1.39
C LEU A 70 2.97 -0.61 2.37
N LEU A 71 2.49 -1.78 2.76
CA LEU A 71 3.24 -2.61 3.69
C LEU A 71 4.56 -2.99 3.02
N GLN A 72 5.68 -2.80 3.71
CA GLN A 72 7.01 -3.13 3.17
C GLN A 72 7.12 -4.61 2.73
N TYR A 73 6.24 -5.47 3.25
CA TYR A 73 6.15 -6.90 2.96
C TYR A 73 4.88 -7.29 2.18
N ASP A 74 4.17 -6.33 1.54
CA ASP A 74 2.80 -6.52 1.03
C ASP A 74 2.60 -7.68 0.05
N TRP A 75 3.64 -8.19 -0.61
CA TRP A 75 3.52 -9.33 -1.56
C TRP A 75 4.36 -10.56 -1.20
N LEU A 76 5.17 -10.47 -0.15
CA LEU A 76 5.98 -11.58 0.32
C LEU A 76 5.55 -11.85 1.75
N SER A 77 4.67 -12.85 1.91
CA SER A 77 4.37 -13.43 3.21
C SER A 77 5.70 -13.62 3.94
N ALA A 78 5.88 -12.93 5.07
CA ALA A 78 7.11 -13.00 5.84
C ALA A 78 7.22 -14.37 6.50
N THR A 79 7.55 -15.39 5.71
CA THR A 79 8.07 -16.69 6.14
C THR A 79 8.87 -17.26 4.99
N PRO A 80 10.18 -17.46 5.20
CA PRO A 80 10.53 -18.82 5.55
C PRO A 80 10.95 -18.85 7.01
N SER A 81 10.15 -19.58 7.80
CA SER A 81 10.64 -20.19 9.02
C SER A 81 11.83 -21.08 8.63
N ILE A 82 13.01 -20.77 9.19
CA ILE A 82 14.18 -21.66 9.15
C ILE A 82 14.09 -22.59 10.35
#